data_AF-A0A832WQZ5-F1
#
_entry.id   AF-A0A832WQZ5-F1
#
_cell.length_a   1.000
_cell.length_b   1.000
_cell.length_c   1.000
_cell.angle_alpha   90.00
_cell.angle_beta   90.00
_cell.angle_gamma   90.00
#
_symmetry.space_group_name_H-M   'P 1'
#
loop_
_entity.id
_entity.type
_entity.pdbx_description
1 polymer ?
#
loop_
_entity_poly.entity_id
_entity_poly.type
_entity_poly.pdbx_seq_one_letter_code
_entity_poly.pdbx_strand_id
1 'polypeptide(L)'
;METEMRTQPVATVTGLYRGKFGGLEPLTVDKPLTRDEVRRNPIFYELDLHPEQGDENLIIDVIYDNLAPMRLQDLRRGTDIPRGVRFWPDWFDIPPYEEMHDIDGRRVYPRSPGIHTVQIRTGRRKFAQMGRVRDFSPENGGYTSPVFEIRIAESTDVRE
;
A
#
# COMPACT_ATOMS: atom_id res chain seq x y z
N MET A 1 -18.24 -7.75 -23.61
CA MET A 1 -17.05 -6.88 -23.68
C MET A 1 -17.11 -5.70 -22.71
N GLU A 2 -18.09 -4.78 -22.76
CA GLU A 2 -18.16 -3.65 -21.80
C GLU A 2 -18.27 -4.08 -20.32
N THR A 3 -18.98 -5.17 -20.03
CA THR A 3 -19.18 -5.68 -18.67
C THR A 3 -17.92 -6.36 -18.09
N GLU A 4 -17.12 -7.01 -18.94
CA GLU A 4 -15.90 -7.73 -18.53
C GLU A 4 -14.74 -6.77 -18.23
N MET A 5 -14.62 -5.67 -18.98
CA MET A 5 -13.65 -4.61 -18.68
C MET A 5 -13.95 -3.92 -17.35
N ARG A 6 -15.23 -3.73 -17.00
CA ARG A 6 -15.63 -3.07 -15.75
C ARG A 6 -15.28 -3.88 -14.50
N THR A 7 -15.10 -5.18 -14.62
CA THR A 7 -14.70 -6.08 -13.53
C THR A 7 -13.19 -6.22 -13.33
N GLN A 8 -12.37 -5.72 -14.25
CA GLN A 8 -10.92 -5.78 -14.10
C GLN A 8 -10.41 -4.65 -13.19
N PRO A 9 -9.40 -4.92 -12.34
CA PRO A 9 -8.73 -3.90 -11.57
C PRO A 9 -8.16 -2.79 -12.45
N VAL A 10 -8.29 -1.53 -12.02
CA VAL A 10 -7.60 -0.41 -12.70
C VAL A 10 -6.11 -0.35 -12.37
N ALA A 11 -5.72 -0.87 -11.21
CA ALA A 11 -4.35 -1.02 -10.80
C ALA A 11 -4.27 -2.20 -9.82
N THR A 12 -3.26 -3.04 -9.96
CA THR A 12 -2.92 -4.08 -8.98
C THR A 12 -1.65 -3.69 -8.25
N VAL A 13 -1.44 -4.29 -7.07
CA VAL A 13 -0.23 -4.09 -6.26
C VAL A 13 0.59 -5.36 -6.37
N THR A 14 1.80 -5.24 -6.90
CA THR A 14 2.66 -6.39 -7.25
C THR A 14 3.70 -6.70 -6.19
N GLY A 15 4.05 -5.74 -5.34
CA GLY A 15 5.02 -5.94 -4.27
C GLY A 15 5.20 -4.74 -3.36
N LEU A 16 5.88 -4.99 -2.23
CA LEU A 16 6.35 -3.97 -1.31
C LEU A 16 7.87 -3.92 -1.32
N TYR A 17 8.42 -2.73 -1.14
CA TYR A 17 9.84 -2.47 -1.28
C TYR A 17 10.32 -1.44 -0.26
N ARG A 18 11.60 -1.53 0.10
CA ARG A 18 12.33 -0.48 0.83
C ARG A 18 13.23 0.29 -0.11
N GLY A 19 13.38 1.58 0.14
CA GLY A 19 14.39 2.40 -0.52
C GLY A 19 15.81 2.07 -0.01
N LYS A 20 16.73 1.85 -0.93
CA LYS A 20 18.17 1.78 -0.70
C LYS A 20 18.87 2.78 -1.61
N PHE A 21 20.15 3.06 -1.35
CA PHE A 21 20.96 3.96 -2.17
C PHE A 21 20.97 3.58 -3.67
N GLY A 22 20.88 2.28 -3.98
CA GLY A 22 20.88 1.76 -5.35
C GLY A 22 19.49 1.53 -5.97
N GLY A 23 18.40 1.89 -5.30
CA GLY A 23 17.03 1.68 -5.79
C GLY A 23 16.14 0.96 -4.79
N LEU A 24 15.09 0.32 -5.30
CA LEU A 24 14.11 -0.41 -4.49
C LEU A 24 14.54 -1.86 -4.27
N GLU A 25 14.49 -2.32 -3.02
CA GLU A 25 14.70 -3.71 -2.66
C GLU A 25 13.38 -4.32 -2.15
N PRO A 26 12.96 -5.50 -2.64
CA PRO A 26 11.75 -6.16 -2.16
C PRO A 26 11.77 -6.39 -0.64
N LEU A 27 10.63 -6.17 -0.01
CA LEU A 27 10.41 -6.48 1.39
C LEU A 27 9.79 -7.86 1.54
N THR A 28 10.44 -8.66 2.35
CA THR A 28 10.08 -10.06 2.63
C THR A 28 10.49 -10.38 4.07
N VAL A 29 9.96 -11.48 4.61
CA VAL A 29 10.23 -11.90 6.00
C VAL A 29 11.72 -12.22 6.24
N ASP A 30 12.45 -12.68 5.22
CA ASP A 30 13.88 -12.98 5.28
C ASP A 30 14.78 -11.73 5.26
N LYS A 31 14.21 -10.56 4.93
CA LYS A 31 14.91 -9.28 4.82
C LYS A 31 14.30 -8.25 5.76
N PRO A 32 14.51 -8.40 7.08
CA PRO A 32 13.84 -7.55 8.05
C PRO A 32 14.25 -6.08 7.90
N LEU A 33 13.31 -5.20 8.25
CA LEU A 33 13.51 -3.77 8.44
C LEU A 33 14.19 -3.52 9.78
N THR A 34 15.23 -2.70 9.77
CA THR A 34 15.83 -2.19 11.01
C THR A 34 14.91 -1.16 11.66
N ARG A 35 15.08 -0.93 12.98
CA ARG A 35 14.31 0.10 13.70
C ARG A 35 14.49 1.49 13.10
N ASP A 36 15.68 1.80 12.58
CA ASP A 36 15.94 3.10 11.96
C ASP A 36 15.22 3.24 10.61
N GLU A 37 15.17 2.18 9.80
CA GLU A 37 14.37 2.16 8.58
C GLU A 37 12.87 2.37 8.90
N VAL A 38 12.32 1.66 9.88
CA VAL A 38 10.92 1.81 10.31
C VAL A 38 10.61 3.25 10.75
N ARG A 39 11.57 3.93 11.38
CA ARG A 39 11.37 5.29 11.91
C ARG A 39 11.46 6.38 10.86
N ARG A 40 12.30 6.19 9.84
CA ARG A 40 12.74 7.28 8.95
C ARG A 40 12.37 7.09 7.49
N ASN A 41 12.12 5.85 7.06
CA ASN A 41 11.99 5.52 5.66
C ASN A 41 10.56 5.06 5.35
N PRO A 42 9.99 5.52 4.23
CA PRO A 42 8.71 5.01 3.78
C PRO A 42 8.86 3.59 3.21
N ILE A 43 7.73 2.89 3.15
CA ILE A 43 7.56 1.64 2.44
C ILE A 43 6.96 1.94 1.08
N PHE A 44 7.61 1.48 0.03
CA PHE A 44 7.16 1.63 -1.35
C PHE A 44 6.29 0.44 -1.74
N TYR A 45 5.30 0.69 -2.58
CA TYR A 45 4.52 -0.34 -3.23
C TYR A 45 4.48 -0.09 -4.74
N GLU A 46 4.55 -1.16 -5.51
CA GLU A 46 4.50 -1.08 -6.98
C GLU A 46 3.07 -1.29 -7.46
N LEU A 47 2.61 -0.36 -8.30
CA LEU A 47 1.34 -0.45 -9.01
C LEU A 47 1.57 -0.96 -10.43
N ASP A 48 0.95 -2.08 -10.83
CA ASP A 48 0.78 -2.46 -12.25
C ASP A 48 -0.56 -1.89 -12.73
N LEU A 49 -0.48 -0.92 -13.63
CA LEU A 49 -1.59 -0.14 -14.12
C LEU A 49 -2.23 -0.85 -15.31
N HIS A 50 -3.55 -0.93 -15.30
CA HIS A 50 -4.28 -1.58 -16.39
C HIS A 50 -4.00 -0.87 -17.72
N PRO A 51 -3.67 -1.58 -18.82
CA PRO A 51 -3.25 -0.93 -20.07
C PRO A 51 -4.33 0.00 -20.66
N GLU A 52 -5.60 -0.42 -20.60
CA GLU A 52 -6.72 0.34 -21.19
C GLU A 52 -7.46 1.25 -20.20
N GLN A 53 -7.21 1.08 -18.90
CA GLN A 53 -7.94 1.78 -17.82
C GLN A 53 -7.00 2.52 -16.88
N GLY A 54 -5.69 2.44 -17.13
CA GLY A 54 -4.66 3.03 -16.29
C GLY A 54 -4.78 4.54 -16.26
N ASP A 55 -5.36 5.19 -17.28
CA ASP A 55 -5.52 6.64 -17.28
C ASP A 55 -6.51 7.18 -16.24
N GLU A 56 -7.18 6.31 -15.49
CA GLU A 56 -8.02 6.68 -14.36
C GLU A 56 -7.21 7.22 -13.16
N ASN A 57 -7.86 8.11 -12.39
CA ASN A 57 -7.35 8.53 -11.09
C ASN A 57 -7.61 7.44 -10.05
N LEU A 58 -6.72 7.28 -9.08
CA LEU A 58 -6.76 6.19 -8.11
C LEU A 58 -7.06 6.67 -6.69
N ILE A 59 -7.83 5.88 -5.97
CA ILE A 59 -7.92 5.91 -4.50
C ILE A 59 -7.19 4.71 -3.93
N ILE A 60 -6.50 4.91 -2.81
CA ILE A 60 -5.62 3.89 -2.22
C ILE A 60 -5.76 3.87 -0.71
N ASP A 61 -6.09 2.71 -0.16
CA ASP A 61 -6.07 2.46 1.28
C ASP A 61 -5.02 1.41 1.64
N VAL A 62 -4.34 1.60 2.76
CA VAL A 62 -3.43 0.62 3.36
C VAL A 62 -4.07 0.06 4.61
N ILE A 63 -4.11 -1.26 4.73
CA ILE A 63 -4.47 -1.99 5.94
C ILE A 63 -3.17 -2.55 6.50
N TYR A 64 -2.78 -2.08 7.68
CA TYR A 64 -1.55 -2.47 8.35
C TYR A 64 -1.93 -3.23 9.63
N ASP A 65 -1.51 -4.49 9.74
CA ASP A 65 -1.98 -5.43 10.75
C ASP A 65 -3.52 -5.42 10.84
N ASN A 66 -4.07 -5.30 12.05
CA ASN A 66 -5.51 -5.21 12.31
C ASN A 66 -5.99 -3.76 12.43
N LEU A 67 -5.17 -2.77 12.06
CA LEU A 67 -5.57 -1.37 12.13
C LEU A 67 -6.72 -1.08 11.16
N ALA A 68 -7.51 -0.06 11.50
CA ALA A 68 -8.48 0.50 10.58
C ALA A 68 -7.77 0.94 9.27
N PRO A 69 -8.39 0.75 8.10
CA PRO A 69 -7.78 1.14 6.84
C PRO A 69 -7.35 2.60 6.83
N MET A 70 -6.08 2.82 6.52
CA MET A 70 -5.47 4.13 6.43
C MET A 70 -5.62 4.67 5.03
N ARG A 71 -6.22 5.86 4.94
CA ARG A 71 -6.45 6.56 3.69
C ARG A 71 -5.13 7.17 3.18
N LEU A 72 -4.59 6.69 2.06
CA LEU A 72 -3.48 7.38 1.36
C LEU A 72 -4.01 8.51 0.47
N GLN A 73 -3.09 9.33 -0.05
CA GLN A 73 -3.40 10.36 -1.03
C GLN A 73 -4.08 9.75 -2.27
N ASP A 74 -5.09 10.44 -2.81
CA ASP A 74 -5.66 10.08 -4.11
C ASP A 74 -4.60 10.38 -5.19
N LEU A 75 -4.27 9.42 -6.05
CA LEU A 75 -3.31 9.62 -7.13
C LEU A 75 -4.01 10.09 -8.40
N ARG A 76 -3.56 11.21 -8.96
CA ARG A 76 -4.11 11.76 -10.21
C ARG A 76 -3.23 11.43 -11.41
N ARG A 77 -3.84 10.87 -12.45
CA ARG A 77 -3.17 10.62 -13.73
C ARG A 77 -2.76 11.94 -14.38
N GLY A 78 -1.53 11.99 -14.88
CA GLY A 78 -0.89 13.15 -15.48
C GLY A 78 -0.37 14.17 -14.46
N THR A 79 -0.56 13.95 -13.16
CA THR A 79 -0.02 14.82 -12.10
C THR A 79 0.87 14.01 -11.17
N ASP A 80 0.28 13.07 -10.42
CA ASP A 80 1.00 12.20 -9.50
C ASP A 80 1.55 10.97 -10.24
N ILE A 81 0.81 10.47 -11.25
CA ILE A 81 1.22 9.33 -12.08
C ILE A 81 1.38 9.78 -13.53
N PRO A 82 2.56 9.66 -14.17
CA PRO A 82 2.73 10.00 -15.58
C PRO A 82 1.84 9.16 -16.51
N ARG A 83 1.42 9.73 -17.64
CA ARG A 83 0.64 8.98 -18.66
C ARG A 83 1.50 7.95 -19.38
N GLY A 84 0.91 6.83 -19.77
CA GLY A 84 1.58 5.77 -20.53
C GLY A 84 2.59 4.93 -19.74
N VAL A 85 2.73 5.17 -18.43
CA VAL A 85 3.53 4.33 -17.54
C VAL A 85 2.72 3.11 -17.12
N ARG A 86 3.31 1.93 -17.24
CA ARG A 86 2.72 0.67 -16.79
C ARG A 86 2.94 0.41 -15.31
N PHE A 87 4.15 0.66 -14.81
CA PHE A 87 4.52 0.42 -13.41
C PHE A 87 4.85 1.73 -12.70
N TRP A 88 4.22 1.98 -11.56
CA TRP A 88 4.45 3.20 -10.80
C TRP A 88 4.72 2.90 -9.32
N PRO A 89 5.84 3.37 -8.74
CA PRO A 89 6.08 3.27 -7.33
C PRO A 89 5.41 4.43 -6.58
N ASP A 90 4.61 4.10 -5.57
CA ASP A 90 4.12 5.05 -4.57
C ASP A 90 4.46 4.52 -3.16
N TRP A 91 4.15 5.25 -2.09
CA TRP A 91 4.61 4.89 -0.76
C TRP A 91 3.65 5.21 0.39
N PHE A 92 3.93 4.61 1.55
CA PHE A 92 3.30 4.92 2.83
C PHE A 92 4.31 4.77 3.98
N ASP A 93 4.05 5.41 5.11
CA ASP A 93 4.86 5.24 6.31
C ASP A 93 4.22 4.21 7.26
N ILE A 94 5.04 3.40 7.93
CA ILE A 94 4.57 2.59 9.06
C ILE A 94 4.03 3.53 10.13
N PRO A 95 2.83 3.29 10.69
CA PRO A 95 2.16 4.20 11.61
C PRO A 95 3.11 4.73 12.70
N PRO A 96 3.12 6.05 12.95
CA PRO A 96 4.23 6.70 13.66
C PRO A 96 4.30 6.40 15.16
N TYR A 97 3.19 5.97 15.74
CA TYR A 97 3.05 5.75 17.16
C TYR A 97 3.49 4.35 17.53
N GLU A 98 4.19 4.25 18.67
CA GLU A 98 4.60 2.95 19.21
C GLU A 98 3.38 2.11 19.58
N GLU A 99 2.28 2.73 20.01
CA GLU A 99 1.04 2.08 20.40
C GLU A 99 -0.16 2.75 19.70
N MET A 100 -1.07 1.93 19.18
CA MET A 100 -2.36 2.34 18.62
C MET A 100 -3.46 1.38 19.08
N HIS A 101 -4.72 1.69 18.76
CA HIS A 101 -5.84 0.77 18.98
C HIS A 101 -6.37 0.28 17.63
N ASP A 102 -6.61 -1.04 17.53
CA ASP A 102 -7.22 -1.65 16.35
C ASP A 102 -8.74 -1.40 16.30
N ILE A 103 -9.40 -1.98 15.28
CA ILE A 103 -10.84 -1.85 15.08
C ILE A 103 -11.69 -2.41 16.23
N ASP A 104 -11.14 -3.34 17.01
CA ASP A 104 -11.78 -3.96 18.18
C ASP A 104 -11.42 -3.22 19.49
N GLY A 105 -10.63 -2.14 19.41
CA GLY A 105 -10.16 -1.37 20.55
C GLY A 105 -9.01 -2.03 21.31
N ARG A 106 -8.31 -3.01 20.73
CA ARG A 106 -7.14 -3.65 21.34
C ARG A 106 -5.87 -2.86 21.01
N ARG A 107 -4.94 -2.82 21.98
CA ARG A 107 -3.63 -2.23 21.79
C ARG A 107 -2.82 -3.01 20.75
N VAL A 108 -2.26 -2.30 19.80
CA VAL A 108 -1.35 -2.81 18.77
C VAL A 108 -0.11 -1.94 18.70
N TYR A 109 1.01 -2.53 18.28
CA TYR A 109 2.32 -1.87 18.26
C TYR A 109 2.91 -1.89 16.85
N PRO A 110 2.55 -0.93 15.97
CA PRO A 110 2.88 -1.01 14.53
C PRO A 110 4.37 -0.96 14.21
N ARG A 111 5.21 -0.59 15.19
CA ARG A 111 6.67 -0.48 15.05
C ARG A 111 7.43 -1.48 15.92
N SER A 112 6.73 -2.41 16.58
CA SER A 112 7.40 -3.44 17.40
C SER A 112 8.19 -4.41 16.52
N PRO A 113 9.26 -5.03 17.03
CA PRO A 113 9.84 -6.19 16.35
C PRO A 113 8.82 -7.31 16.13
N GLY A 114 8.91 -8.01 15.01
CA GLY A 114 8.00 -9.10 14.65
C GLY A 114 7.57 -9.09 13.18
N ILE A 115 6.64 -9.98 12.85
CA ILE A 115 6.00 -10.02 11.53
C ILE A 115 4.78 -9.11 11.56
N HIS A 116 4.68 -8.25 10.56
CA HIS A 116 3.54 -7.37 10.31
C HIS A 116 2.92 -7.70 8.98
N THR A 117 1.61 -7.50 8.88
CA THR A 117 0.84 -7.74 7.66
C THR A 117 0.44 -6.43 7.00
N VAL A 118 0.48 -6.41 5.68
CA VAL A 118 0.07 -5.25 4.88
C VAL A 118 -0.82 -5.72 3.75
N GLN A 119 -1.98 -5.08 3.59
CA GLN A 119 -2.81 -5.18 2.40
C GLN A 119 -3.07 -3.79 1.84
N ILE A 120 -3.08 -3.69 0.52
CA ILE A 120 -3.35 -2.44 -0.17
C ILE A 120 -4.59 -2.61 -1.02
N ARG A 121 -5.50 -1.65 -0.91
CA ARG A 121 -6.72 -1.58 -1.72
C ARG A 121 -6.59 -0.43 -2.71
N THR A 122 -6.88 -0.70 -3.97
CA THR A 122 -6.87 0.27 -5.06
C THR A 122 -8.24 0.33 -5.71
N GLY A 123 -8.61 1.47 -6.28
CA GLY A 123 -9.86 1.63 -7.02
C GLY A 123 -9.92 2.94 -7.77
N ARG A 124 -10.90 3.11 -8.65
CA ARG A 124 -11.07 4.37 -9.38
C ARG A 124 -11.56 5.48 -8.45
N ARG A 125 -10.99 6.67 -8.60
CA ARG A 125 -11.46 7.88 -7.94
C ARG A 125 -12.65 8.47 -8.72
N LYS A 126 -13.87 8.26 -8.23
CA LYS A 126 -15.08 8.87 -8.81
C LYS A 126 -15.22 10.34 -8.37
N PHE A 127 -15.40 11.25 -9.33
CA PHE A 127 -15.74 12.67 -9.05
C PHE A 127 -17.00 12.79 -8.15
N ALA A 128 -17.99 11.92 -8.35
CA ALA A 128 -19.22 11.89 -7.56
C ALA A 128 -19.06 11.40 -6.11
N GLN A 129 -17.86 10.97 -5.70
CA GLN A 129 -17.55 10.46 -4.35
C GLN A 129 -16.76 11.45 -3.49
N MET A 130 -16.61 12.72 -3.90
CA MET A 130 -16.08 13.76 -3.01
C MET A 130 -16.94 13.84 -1.72
N GLY A 131 -16.36 13.41 -0.59
CA GLY A 131 -17.00 13.39 0.72
C GLY A 131 -17.78 12.11 1.08
N ARG A 132 -17.77 11.07 0.22
CA ARG A 132 -18.43 9.78 0.49
C ARG A 132 -17.41 8.68 0.82
N VAL A 133 -17.92 7.55 1.33
CA VAL A 133 -17.14 6.32 1.56
C VAL A 133 -16.42 5.91 0.28
N ARG A 134 -15.13 5.58 0.38
CA ARG A 134 -14.32 5.09 -0.73
C ARG A 134 -14.83 3.73 -1.21
N ASP A 135 -14.92 3.57 -2.53
CA ASP A 135 -15.50 2.40 -3.18
C ASP A 135 -14.41 1.56 -3.84
N PHE A 136 -14.08 0.42 -3.22
CA PHE A 136 -13.10 -0.54 -3.71
C PHE A 136 -13.76 -1.79 -4.31
N SER A 137 -15.04 -1.68 -4.72
CA SER A 137 -15.74 -2.82 -5.32
C SER A 137 -15.18 -3.15 -6.71
N PRO A 138 -15.28 -4.42 -7.17
CA PRO A 138 -14.87 -4.78 -8.52
C PRO A 138 -15.53 -3.94 -9.61
N GLU A 139 -16.78 -3.51 -9.43
CA GLU A 139 -17.51 -2.65 -10.36
C GLU A 139 -16.86 -1.26 -10.51
N ASN A 140 -16.15 -0.79 -9.48
CA ASN A 140 -15.34 0.42 -9.52
C ASN A 140 -13.89 0.16 -9.96
N GLY A 141 -13.60 -1.00 -10.56
CA GLY A 141 -12.24 -1.44 -10.87
C GLY A 141 -11.39 -1.65 -9.62
N GLY A 142 -12.04 -1.96 -8.50
CA GLY A 142 -11.40 -2.14 -7.21
C GLY A 142 -10.59 -3.43 -7.13
N TYR A 143 -9.51 -3.38 -6.36
CA TYR A 143 -8.64 -4.51 -6.09
C TYR A 143 -8.14 -4.46 -4.65
N THR A 144 -7.97 -5.63 -4.05
CA THR A 144 -7.30 -5.81 -2.76
C THR A 144 -6.13 -6.74 -2.98
N SER A 145 -4.95 -6.32 -2.58
CA SER A 145 -3.73 -7.13 -2.72
C SER A 145 -3.80 -8.40 -1.88
N PRO A 146 -2.98 -9.41 -2.22
CA PRO A 146 -2.58 -10.42 -1.24
C PRO A 146 -2.06 -9.76 0.04
N VAL A 147 -2.08 -10.53 1.13
CA VAL A 147 -1.40 -10.13 2.36
C VAL A 147 0.10 -10.21 2.12
N PHE A 148 0.77 -9.07 2.25
CA PHE A 148 2.23 -9.01 2.30
C PHE A 148 2.69 -9.12 3.74
N GLU A 149 3.71 -9.94 3.98
CA GLU A 149 4.35 -10.07 5.28
C GLU A 149 5.70 -9.34 5.25
N ILE A 150 5.88 -8.41 6.17
CA ILE A 150 7.15 -7.74 6.41
C ILE A 150 7.63 -8.05 7.82
N ARG A 151 8.95 -8.17 8.01
CA ARG A 151 9.53 -8.39 9.33
C ARG A 151 10.24 -7.12 9.82
N ILE A 152 10.01 -6.75 11.07
CA ILE A 152 10.81 -5.75 11.79
C ILE A 152 11.78 -6.49 12.70
N ALA A 153 13.07 -6.15 12.59
CA ALA A 153 14.17 -6.82 13.30
C ALA A 153 14.04 -6.68 14.83
N GLU A 154 14.33 -7.77 15.54
CA GLU A 154 14.60 -7.73 16.98
C GLU A 154 15.96 -7.07 17.25
N SER A 155 16.18 -6.61 18.48
CA SER A 155 17.49 -6.04 18.88
C SER A 155 18.64 -7.05 18.72
N THR A 156 18.35 -8.35 18.76
CA THR A 156 19.31 -9.45 18.59
C THR A 156 19.56 -9.82 17.12
N ASP A 157 18.74 -9.34 16.19
CA ASP A 157 18.86 -9.65 14.76
C ASP A 157 19.92 -8.79 14.06
N VAL A 158 20.36 -7.68 14.68
CA VAL A 158 21.38 -6.78 14.13
C VAL A 158 22.74 -7.20 14.69
N ARG A 159 23.54 -7.94 13.92
CA ARG A 159 24.98 -8.04 14.18
C ARG A 159 25.65 -6.78 13.61
N GLU A 160 26.34 -6.04 14.49
CA GLU A 160 27.26 -4.95 14.11
C GLU A 160 28.37 -5.44 13.16
#